data_AF-A0A397EQ55-F1
#
_entry.id   AF-A0A397EQ55-F1
#
_cell.length_a   1.000
_cell.length_b   1.000
_cell.length_c   1.000
_cell.angle_alpha   90.00
_cell.angle_beta   90.00
_cell.angle_gamma   90.00
#
_symmetry.space_group_name_H-M   'P 1'
#
loop_
_entity.id
_entity.type
_entity.pdbx_description
1 polymer ?
#
loop_
_entity_poly.entity_id
_entity_poly.type
_entity_poly.pdbx_seq_one_letter_code
_entity_poly.pdbx_strand_id
1 'polypeptide(L)'
;MEWSLQSRYLEADATARELGVGIVAYSPMCRGFFGAIDAFDKLEDNDRTLQPRIVGPSKAKVARFFNLAKAKSVTPAQLTLG
;
A
#
# COMPACT_ATOMS: atom_id res chain seq x y z
N MET A 1 -8.81 10.64 -2.03
CA MET A 1 -9.13 9.78 -0.86
C MET A 1 -7.99 8.79 -0.67
N GLU A 2 -7.68 8.39 0.56
CA GLU A 2 -6.59 7.42 0.78
C GLU A 2 -7.06 6.02 0.38
N TRP A 3 -6.23 5.35 -0.41
CA TRP A 3 -6.43 3.96 -0.78
C TRP A 3 -5.07 3.35 -1.04
N SER A 4 -4.83 2.15 -0.52
CA SER A 4 -3.60 1.40 -0.70
C SER A 4 -3.84 -0.08 -0.33
N LEU A 5 -2.86 -0.96 -0.58
CA LEU A 5 -2.98 -2.38 -0.18
C LEU A 5 -3.13 -2.58 1.34
N GLN A 6 -2.81 -1.57 2.17
CA GLN A 6 -3.03 -1.60 3.62
C GLN A 6 -4.30 -0.87 4.07
N SER A 7 -4.87 0.00 3.24
CA SER A 7 -6.06 0.78 3.55
C SER A 7 -7.08 0.68 2.41
N ARG A 8 -8.13 -0.12 2.62
CA ARG A 8 -9.13 -0.42 1.58
C ARG A 8 -10.54 0.04 1.94
N TYR A 9 -10.68 0.91 2.95
CA TYR A 9 -11.98 1.39 3.43
C TYR A 9 -12.81 2.08 2.33
N LEU A 10 -12.13 2.73 1.38
CA LEU A 10 -12.78 3.37 0.23
C LEU A 10 -13.56 2.39 -0.66
N GLU A 11 -13.21 1.10 -0.66
CA GLU A 11 -13.90 0.09 -1.48
C GLU A 11 -15.31 -0.25 -1.00
N ALA A 12 -15.66 0.12 0.23
CA ALA A 12 -17.01 -0.09 0.76
C ALA A 12 -18.04 0.90 0.19
N ASP A 13 -17.59 1.97 -0.47
CA ASP A 13 -18.45 3.01 -1.05
C ASP A 13 -18.56 2.85 -2.58
N ALA A 14 -19.78 2.68 -3.08
CA ALA A 14 -20.07 2.52 -4.50
C ALA A 14 -20.39 3.85 -5.22
N THR A 15 -20.56 4.95 -4.48
CA THR A 15 -21.09 6.24 -4.98
C THR A 15 -20.34 6.75 -6.21
N ALA A 16 -19.00 6.72 -6.18
CA ALA A 16 -18.20 7.20 -7.31
C ALA A 16 -18.48 6.41 -8.59
N ARG A 17 -18.68 5.08 -8.47
CA ARG A 17 -19.02 4.23 -9.61
C ARG A 17 -20.45 4.48 -10.10
N GLU A 18 -21.40 4.65 -9.19
CA GLU A 18 -22.80 4.93 -9.51
C GLU A 18 -22.98 6.27 -10.23
N LEU A 19 -22.16 7.27 -9.87
CA LEU A 19 -22.20 8.60 -10.46
C LEU A 19 -21.24 8.78 -11.67
N GLY A 20 -20.45 7.77 -12.03
CA GLY A 20 -19.48 7.87 -13.13
C GLY A 20 -18.29 8.79 -12.83
N VAL A 21 -17.92 8.96 -11.56
CA VAL A 21 -16.82 9.82 -11.10
C VAL A 21 -15.51 9.03 -10.99
N GLY A 22 -14.43 9.56 -11.58
CA GLY A 22 -13.09 9.01 -11.43
C GLY A 22 -12.49 9.24 -10.03
N ILE A 23 -11.83 8.24 -9.47
CA ILE A 23 -11.09 8.34 -8.22
C ILE A 23 -9.59 8.41 -8.50
N VAL A 24 -8.92 9.42 -7.94
CA VAL A 24 -7.45 9.47 -7.86
C VAL A 24 -7.04 9.14 -6.42
N ALA A 25 -6.37 8.00 -6.24
CA ALA A 25 -5.93 7.53 -4.93
C ALA A 25 -4.80 8.42 -4.39
N TYR A 26 -4.94 8.85 -3.13
CA TYR A 26 -3.88 9.51 -2.38
C TYR A 26 -3.04 8.45 -1.64
N SER A 27 -1.72 8.60 -1.67
CA SER A 27 -0.76 7.69 -1.02
C SER A 27 -0.90 6.19 -1.38
N PRO A 28 -1.04 5.82 -2.68
CA PRO A 28 -1.29 4.43 -3.09
C PRO A 28 -0.21 3.43 -2.66
N MET A 29 1.02 3.89 -2.46
CA MET A 29 2.15 3.07 -2.05
C MET A 29 2.39 3.05 -0.52
N CYS A 30 1.39 3.40 0.29
CA CYS A 30 1.53 3.53 1.75
C CYS A 30 2.77 4.37 2.15
N ARG A 31 3.01 5.49 1.46
CA ARG A 31 4.18 6.38 1.68
C ARG A 31 5.54 5.70 1.45
N GLY A 32 5.64 4.83 0.45
CA GLY A 32 6.90 4.19 0.05
C GLY A 32 7.15 2.82 0.68
N PHE A 33 6.18 2.32 1.45
CA PHE A 33 6.25 1.01 2.11
C PHE A 33 6.56 -0.14 1.14
N PHE A 34 5.90 -0.14 -0.03
CA PHE A 34 6.14 -1.16 -1.06
C PHE A 34 7.33 -0.85 -1.97
N GLY A 35 8.18 0.13 -1.62
CA GLY A 35 9.42 0.40 -2.34
C GLY A 35 10.60 -0.43 -1.87
N ALA A 36 10.63 -0.81 -0.58
CA ALA A 36 11.72 -1.57 0.02
C ALA A 36 11.20 -2.51 1.12
N ILE A 37 11.74 -3.72 1.19
CA ILE A 37 11.30 -4.74 2.15
C ILE A 37 11.65 -4.35 3.61
N ASP A 38 12.69 -3.55 3.79
CA ASP A 38 13.19 -3.04 5.07
C ASP A 38 12.67 -1.62 5.39
N ALA A 39 11.67 -1.13 4.65
CA ALA A 39 11.15 0.22 4.82
C ALA A 39 10.65 0.50 6.25
N PHE A 40 10.14 -0.50 6.96
CA PHE A 40 9.74 -0.36 8.37
C PHE A 40 10.90 -0.22 9.32
N ASP A 41 11.99 -0.94 9.06
CA ASP A 41 13.14 -0.96 9.95
C ASP A 41 13.93 0.37 9.84
N LYS A 42 13.60 1.21 8.85
CA LYS A 42 14.22 2.52 8.57
C LYS A 42 13.35 3.73 8.93
N LEU A 43 12.19 3.52 9.55
CA LEU A 43 11.35 4.64 9.97
C LEU A 43 11.98 5.34 11.18
N GLU A 44 12.03 6.68 11.13
CA GLU A 44 12.35 7.48 12.31
C GLU A 44 11.27 7.27 13.38
N ASP A 45 11.70 7.21 14.65
CA ASP A 45 10.81 7.02 15.78
C ASP A 45 9.98 8.29 16.04
N ASN A 46 8.79 8.31 15.45
CA ASN A 46 7.80 9.38 15.55
C ASN A 46 6.39 8.82 15.35
N ASP A 47 5.36 9.67 15.39
CA ASP A 47 3.95 9.27 15.25
C ASP A 47 3.63 8.43 13.99
N ARG A 48 4.52 8.39 12.98
CA ARG A 48 4.36 7.52 11.81
C ARG A 48 4.48 6.04 12.15
N THR A 49 5.31 5.67 13.12
CA THR A 49 5.50 4.28 13.54
C THR A 49 4.24 3.70 14.17
N LEU A 50 3.37 4.56 14.73
CA LEU A 50 2.12 4.18 15.40
C LEU A 50 0.93 4.01 14.45
N GLN A 51 1.07 4.35 13.17
CA GLN A 51 -0.07 4.32 12.25
C GLN A 51 -0.51 2.87 11.98
N PRO A 52 -1.82 2.54 12.00
CA PRO A 52 -2.29 1.17 11.80
C PRO A 52 -1.81 0.51 10.50
N ARG A 53 -1.65 1.30 9.43
CA ARG A 53 -1.10 0.85 8.14
C ARG A 53 0.38 0.49 8.16
N ILE A 54 1.11 0.91 9.20
CA ILE A 54 2.54 0.65 9.43
C ILE A 54 2.72 -0.53 10.40
N VAL A 55 1.93 -0.58 11.48
CA VAL A 55 2.02 -1.65 12.49
C VAL A 55 1.34 -2.95 12.05
N GLY A 56 0.36 -2.87 11.14
CA GLY A 56 -0.51 -3.98 10.76
C GLY A 56 0.05 -5.08 9.84
N PRO A 57 0.88 -4.82 8.83
CA PRO A 57 1.28 -5.87 7.90
C PRO A 57 2.31 -6.85 8.48
N SER A 58 1.95 -8.14 8.44
CA SER A 58 2.89 -9.23 8.68
C SER A 58 4.08 -9.16 7.71
N LYS A 59 5.32 -9.22 8.23
CA LYS A 59 6.55 -9.32 7.43
C LYS A 59 6.47 -10.43 6.37
N ALA A 60 5.78 -11.53 6.68
CA ALA A 60 5.55 -12.63 5.74
C ALA A 60 4.68 -12.24 4.53
N LYS A 61 3.65 -11.40 4.74
CA LYS A 61 2.77 -10.91 3.66
C LYS A 61 3.53 -9.99 2.70
N VAL A 62 4.39 -9.13 3.25
CA VAL A 62 5.28 -8.25 2.48
C VAL A 62 6.28 -9.07 1.68
N ALA A 63 6.95 -10.04 2.30
CA ALA A 63 7.90 -10.92 1.59
C ALA A 63 7.24 -11.67 0.43
N ARG A 64 6.02 -12.20 0.63
CA ARG A 64 5.24 -12.83 -0.45
C ARG A 64 4.94 -11.86 -1.60
N PHE A 65 4.60 -10.61 -1.30
CA PHE A 65 4.36 -9.59 -2.31
C PHE A 65 5.62 -9.28 -3.13
N PHE A 66 6.77 -9.13 -2.48
CA PHE A 66 8.06 -8.92 -3.17
C PHE A 66 8.44 -10.10 -4.05
N ASN A 67 8.22 -11.33 -3.59
CA ASN A 67 8.43 -12.54 -4.40
C ASN A 67 7.52 -12.58 -5.62
N LEU A 68 6.27 -12.13 -5.48
CA LEU A 68 5.33 -12.04 -6.60
C LEU A 68 5.79 -11.00 -7.64
N ALA A 69 6.26 -9.83 -7.20
CA ALA A 69 6.82 -8.81 -8.09
C ALA A 69 8.02 -9.35 -8.88
N LYS A 70 8.93 -10.06 -8.18
CA LYS A 70 10.07 -10.75 -8.81
C LYS A 70 9.63 -11.79 -9.84
N ALA A 71 8.65 -12.63 -9.51
CA ALA A 71 8.12 -13.65 -10.42
C ALA A 71 7.49 -13.05 -11.69
N LYS A 72 6.99 -11.82 -11.60
CA LYS A 72 6.40 -11.06 -12.71
C LYS A 72 7.41 -10.15 -13.43
N SER A 73 8.69 -10.15 -13.04
CA SER A 73 9.71 -9.24 -13.58
C SER A 73 9.35 -7.75 -13.50
N VAL A 74 8.64 -7.35 -12.43
CA VAL A 74 8.29 -5.95 -12.15
C VAL A 74 8.82 -5.51 -10.80
N THR A 75 8.94 -4.21 -10.57
CA THR A 75 9.25 -3.69 -9.24
C THR A 75 8.04 -3.86 -8.31
N PRO A 76 8.24 -4.01 -7.00
CA PRO A 76 7.15 -3.99 -6.03
C PRO A 76 6.30 -2.71 -6.11
N ALA A 77 6.90 -1.56 -6.44
CA ALA A 77 6.18 -0.31 -6.69
C ALA A 77 5.27 -0.41 -7.92
N GLN A 78 5.76 -0.95 -9.04
CA GLN A 78 4.94 -1.21 -10.23
C GLN A 78 3.78 -2.17 -9.93
N LEU A 79 4.04 -3.26 -9.20
CA LEU A 79 3.00 -4.21 -8.81
C LEU A 79 1.96 -3.61 -7.85
N THR A 80 2.32 -2.55 -7.12
CA THR A 80 1.38 -1.86 -6.21
C THR A 80 0.46 -0.90 -6.95
N LEU A 81 0.93 -0.33 -8.06
CA LEU A 81 0.23 0.71 -8.83
C LEU A 81 -0.55 0.17 -10.02
N GLY A 82 -0.15 -0.99 -10.56
CA GLY A 82 -0.80 -1.66 -11.70
C GLY A 82 -1.77 -2.74 -11.25
#